data_AF-A0A817ZF46-F1
#
_entry.id   AF-A0A817ZF46-F1
#
_cell.length_a   1.000
_cell.length_b   1.000
_cell.length_c   1.000
_cell.angle_alpha   90.00
_cell.angle_beta   90.00
_cell.angle_gamma   90.00
#
_symmetry.space_group_name_H-M   'P 1'
#
loop_
_entity.id
_entity.type
_entity.pdbx_description
1 polymer ?
#
loop_
_entity_poly.entity_id
_entity_poly.type
_entity_poly.pdbx_seq_one_letter_code
_entity_poly.pdbx_strand_id
1 'polypeptide(L)'
;MGSANDKNDDYDEDSLEGKYHENEGSQEEPSSQQTNDSFDIDKVDEEDDGTFQGVPLSEIPNICQQPPTISDMKDIRDRNHIFLIKPFKYDPTDPDREPEPLYENGTYVDEWDQDNVRLPCSQFYITKNGTQRWSIIQGSLTKLQHLAETHMATMEDIKETIEECAGRKYEFNCLEPLLNEVYSADERARFMSTVLSNICSLALNVDKICSRPPPLLRIGSNRTVTMSQKQAASLLACAFFCLFPRRFNQKVGSEYENYQNPNFNTLFQGGRTGGSTWKIEKMKCIFHYFYRITEKIPNGVISFRRYQLPDSCLPKWSESKEPLCKIHITKNKTIEDIVGLLQVDFANKYIGGGVMGDGCVQEEIRFVICPEMLISLLLCEVIQPNEGVFLIGCERFSSYQGYSRTFQFKENYIDQTPKDSWGRKLCHVVAMDAIAFHNRSTQYTIKNMKRELIKAYTCFRVPAAVTDQKSGVATGNWGCGAFNGNKQLKGKWKVPCMRLWTS
;
A
#
# COMPACT_ATOMS: atom_id res chain seq x y z
N MET A 1 3.96 -43.21 -21.02
CA MET A 1 3.94 -42.54 -22.33
C MET A 1 3.03 -41.34 -22.22
N GLY A 2 3.54 -40.14 -22.50
CA GLY A 2 2.84 -38.86 -22.34
C GLY A 2 3.62 -37.88 -21.47
N SER A 3 4.85 -37.53 -21.84
CA SER A 3 5.57 -36.39 -21.27
C SER A 3 5.06 -35.11 -21.94
N ALA A 4 4.44 -34.22 -21.17
CA ALA A 4 4.23 -32.85 -21.60
C ALA A 4 5.51 -32.07 -21.30
N ASN A 5 6.26 -31.76 -22.35
CA ASN A 5 7.34 -30.78 -22.32
C ASN A 5 6.72 -29.40 -22.10
N ASP A 6 6.84 -28.84 -20.91
CA ASP A 6 6.73 -27.39 -20.71
C ASP A 6 7.89 -26.74 -21.44
N LYS A 7 7.57 -25.98 -22.48
CA LYS A 7 8.53 -25.17 -23.20
C LYS A 7 8.84 -23.95 -22.33
N ASN A 8 10.13 -23.74 -22.10
CA ASN A 8 10.68 -22.47 -21.65
C ASN A 8 10.29 -21.39 -22.68
N ASP A 9 9.28 -20.58 -22.37
CA ASP A 9 9.07 -19.31 -23.03
C ASP A 9 9.99 -18.28 -22.38
N ASP A 10 11.24 -18.27 -22.85
CA ASP A 10 12.21 -17.20 -22.67
C ASP A 10 11.68 -15.93 -23.35
N TYR A 11 11.23 -14.97 -22.54
CA TYR A 11 10.99 -13.61 -23.02
C TYR A 11 12.25 -12.77 -22.80
N ASP A 12 12.80 -12.28 -23.91
CA ASP A 12 13.96 -11.42 -23.99
C ASP A 12 13.79 -10.10 -23.21
N GLU A 13 14.44 -9.97 -22.04
CA GLU A 13 14.55 -8.67 -21.33
C GLU A 13 15.86 -7.91 -21.62
N ASP A 14 16.95 -8.57 -22.03
CA ASP A 14 18.26 -7.93 -22.25
C ASP A 14 18.58 -7.46 -23.69
N SER A 15 17.62 -7.42 -24.61
CA SER A 15 17.91 -7.05 -26.01
C SER A 15 16.89 -6.06 -26.58
N LEU A 16 16.74 -4.91 -25.94
CA LEU A 16 16.14 -3.72 -26.56
C LEU A 16 16.88 -2.45 -26.13
N GLU A 17 18.08 -2.24 -26.67
CA GLU A 17 18.51 -0.87 -27.02
C GLU A 17 17.65 -0.43 -28.21
N GLY A 18 16.47 0.08 -27.91
CA GLY A 18 15.52 0.61 -28.89
C GLY A 18 15.15 2.02 -28.52
N LYS A 19 15.59 2.98 -29.35
CA LYS A 19 15.21 4.39 -29.30
C LYS A 19 13.73 4.55 -28.95
N TYR A 20 13.45 5.35 -27.93
CA TYR A 20 12.12 5.86 -27.64
C TYR A 20 11.62 6.64 -28.87
N HIS A 21 10.84 5.98 -29.71
CA HIS A 21 9.86 6.65 -30.55
C HIS A 21 8.52 6.48 -29.85
N GLU A 22 8.12 7.55 -29.15
CA GLU A 22 6.76 7.80 -28.74
C GLU A 22 5.87 7.73 -29.99
N ASN A 23 5.09 6.65 -30.10
CA ASN A 23 3.85 6.70 -30.88
C ASN A 23 2.78 7.22 -29.92
N GLU A 24 2.83 8.52 -29.67
CA GLU A 24 1.70 9.30 -29.20
C GLU A 24 0.63 9.22 -30.29
N GLY A 25 -0.33 8.31 -30.11
CA GLY A 25 -1.63 8.47 -30.74
C GLY A 25 -2.22 9.77 -30.22
N SER A 26 -2.12 10.81 -31.04
CA SER A 26 -2.71 12.14 -30.87
C SER A 26 -4.08 12.07 -30.19
N GLN A 27 -4.10 12.30 -28.88
CA GLN A 27 -5.28 12.73 -28.15
C GLN A 27 -5.09 14.22 -27.92
N GLU A 28 -5.75 15.03 -28.75
CA GLU A 28 -5.89 16.45 -28.49
C GLU A 28 -6.58 16.63 -27.13
N GLU A 29 -5.80 17.06 -26.14
CA GLU A 29 -6.34 17.64 -24.92
C GLU A 29 -7.10 18.92 -25.29
N PRO A 30 -8.37 19.08 -24.88
CA PRO A 30 -9.02 20.37 -25.04
C PRO A 30 -8.36 21.34 -24.05
N SER A 31 -7.83 22.43 -24.62
CA SER A 31 -7.28 23.58 -23.90
C SER A 31 -8.13 23.91 -22.68
N SER A 32 -7.61 23.66 -21.48
CA SER A 32 -8.22 24.14 -20.25
C SER A 32 -8.10 25.66 -20.24
N GLN A 33 -9.22 26.34 -20.51
CA GLN A 33 -9.36 27.73 -20.14
C GLN A 33 -9.13 27.83 -18.63
N GLN A 34 -8.10 28.59 -18.27
CA GLN A 34 -7.80 28.99 -16.91
C GLN A 34 -9.03 29.68 -16.30
N THR A 35 -9.69 29.00 -15.38
CA THR A 35 -10.40 29.68 -14.31
C THR A 35 -9.50 29.59 -13.08
N ASN A 36 -8.89 30.73 -12.74
CA ASN A 36 -8.23 30.95 -11.47
C ASN A 36 -9.27 30.77 -10.34
N ASP A 37 -9.42 29.55 -9.83
CA ASP A 37 -9.87 29.34 -8.47
C ASP A 37 -8.62 29.19 -7.61
N SER A 38 -8.17 30.32 -7.08
CA SER A 38 -7.14 30.41 -6.05
C SER A 38 -7.60 29.59 -4.84
N PHE A 39 -6.91 28.48 -4.57
CA PHE A 39 -6.94 27.86 -3.26
C PHE A 39 -6.05 28.68 -2.34
N ASP A 40 -6.64 29.67 -1.67
CA ASP A 40 -6.04 30.25 -0.48
C ASP A 40 -6.09 29.18 0.62
N ILE A 41 -4.94 28.52 0.82
CA ILE A 41 -4.65 27.82 2.07
C ILE A 41 -3.94 28.85 2.94
N ASP A 42 -4.72 29.81 3.44
CA ASP A 42 -4.27 30.64 4.55
C ASP A 42 -4.23 29.78 5.81
N LYS A 43 -3.17 30.02 6.58
CA LYS A 43 -2.91 29.43 7.89
C LYS A 43 -4.14 29.57 8.78
N VAL A 44 -4.58 28.44 9.33
CA VAL A 44 -5.56 28.40 10.40
C VAL A 44 -4.96 27.61 11.55
N ASP A 45 -4.16 28.31 12.36
CA ASP A 45 -4.13 28.06 13.79
C ASP A 45 -5.39 28.76 14.36
N GLU A 46 -6.57 28.15 14.21
CA GLU A 46 -7.78 28.57 14.92
C GLU A 46 -8.01 27.62 16.09
N GLU A 47 -8.23 28.22 17.26
CA GLU A 47 -8.76 27.58 18.45
C GLU A 47 -10.08 26.85 18.13
N ASP A 48 -10.27 25.67 18.73
CA ASP A 48 -11.39 24.74 18.58
C ASP A 48 -12.77 25.43 18.74
N ASP A 49 -13.49 25.64 17.63
CA ASP A 49 -14.86 26.17 17.64
C ASP A 49 -15.95 25.09 17.81
N GLY A 50 -15.58 23.80 17.87
CA GLY A 50 -16.53 22.70 18.04
C GLY A 50 -17.56 22.52 16.91
N THR A 51 -17.39 23.13 15.73
CA THR A 51 -18.42 23.09 14.67
C THR A 51 -18.42 21.75 13.90
N PHE A 52 -19.33 20.85 14.27
CA PHE A 52 -19.72 19.69 13.47
C PHE A 52 -21.23 19.69 13.21
N GLN A 53 -21.67 18.96 12.19
CA GLN A 53 -23.09 18.71 11.93
C GLN A 53 -23.45 17.23 12.14
N GLY A 54 -24.70 16.97 12.53
CA GLY A 54 -25.20 15.63 12.81
C GLY A 54 -24.98 15.22 14.27
N VAL A 55 -24.59 13.97 14.50
CA VAL A 55 -24.35 13.46 15.86
C VAL A 55 -22.90 13.73 16.31
N PRO A 56 -22.63 13.83 17.62
CA PRO A 56 -21.27 13.83 18.15
C PRO A 56 -20.48 12.60 17.67
N LEU A 57 -19.17 12.76 17.43
CA LEU A 57 -18.32 11.64 16.99
C LEU A 57 -18.31 10.48 18.00
N SER A 58 -18.49 10.78 19.30
CA SER A 58 -18.61 9.79 20.38
C SER A 58 -19.84 8.89 20.28
N GLU A 59 -20.87 9.27 19.50
CA GLU A 59 -22.04 8.42 19.23
C GLU A 59 -21.85 7.48 18.04
N ILE A 60 -20.76 7.64 17.28
CA ILE A 60 -20.41 6.75 16.19
C ILE A 60 -19.62 5.57 16.77
N PRO A 61 -20.06 4.32 16.54
CA PRO A 61 -19.37 3.16 17.07
C PRO A 61 -17.89 3.10 16.67
N ASN A 62 -17.05 2.64 17.61
CA ASN A 62 -15.61 2.74 17.49
C ASN A 62 -14.93 1.48 18.06
N ILE A 63 -14.06 0.84 17.28
CA ILE A 63 -13.39 -0.41 17.69
C ILE A 63 -12.36 -0.22 18.80
N CYS A 64 -11.86 1.00 19.04
CA CYS A 64 -10.96 1.24 20.17
C CYS A 64 -11.72 1.31 21.50
N GLN A 65 -12.99 1.72 21.48
CA GLN A 65 -13.85 1.74 22.65
C GLN A 65 -14.47 0.36 22.93
N GLN A 66 -14.78 -0.39 21.86
CA GLN A 66 -15.29 -1.75 21.94
C GLN A 66 -14.45 -2.63 21.00
N PRO A 67 -13.27 -3.11 21.46
CA PRO A 67 -12.42 -3.97 20.66
C PRO A 67 -13.15 -5.23 20.20
N PRO A 68 -12.96 -5.65 18.93
CA PRO A 68 -13.57 -6.86 18.42
C PRO A 68 -13.10 -8.07 19.24
N THR A 69 -14.04 -8.97 19.55
CA THR A 69 -13.67 -10.30 20.05
C THR A 69 -13.12 -11.11 18.89
N ILE A 70 -11.81 -11.34 18.87
CA ILE A 70 -11.13 -12.09 17.81
C ILE A 70 -10.71 -13.45 18.37
N SER A 71 -10.96 -14.52 17.62
CA SER A 71 -10.49 -15.86 17.96
C SER A 71 -8.96 -15.91 17.99
N ASP A 72 -8.37 -16.74 18.86
CA ASP A 72 -6.93 -16.96 18.83
C ASP A 72 -6.50 -17.45 17.44
N MET A 73 -5.33 -17.01 16.94
CA MET A 73 -4.83 -17.40 15.61
C MET A 73 -4.80 -18.92 15.41
N LYS A 74 -4.42 -19.66 16.45
CA LYS A 74 -4.35 -21.13 16.46
C LYS A 74 -5.72 -21.81 16.25
N ASP A 75 -6.82 -21.09 16.47
CA ASP A 75 -8.19 -21.60 16.39
C ASP A 75 -8.88 -21.23 15.07
N ILE A 76 -8.23 -20.38 14.25
CA ILE A 76 -8.70 -20.10 12.89
C ILE A 76 -8.58 -21.37 12.04
N ARG A 77 -9.68 -21.73 11.36
CA ARG A 77 -9.78 -22.89 10.45
C ARG A 77 -10.09 -22.48 9.01
N ASP A 78 -10.20 -21.18 8.74
CA ASP A 78 -10.44 -20.67 7.40
C ASP A 78 -9.22 -20.91 6.52
N ARG A 79 -9.37 -21.77 5.52
CA ARG A 79 -8.31 -22.10 4.55
C ARG A 79 -7.94 -20.92 3.67
N ASN A 80 -8.80 -19.90 3.59
CA ASN A 80 -8.50 -18.67 2.86
C ASN A 80 -7.77 -17.63 3.74
N HIS A 81 -7.47 -17.95 5.00
CA HIS A 81 -6.64 -17.12 5.85
C HIS A 81 -5.24 -17.74 5.95
N ILE A 82 -4.28 -17.13 5.25
CA ILE A 82 -2.90 -17.57 5.22
C ILE A 82 -2.09 -16.76 6.24
N PHE A 83 -1.48 -17.45 7.20
CA PHE A 83 -0.56 -16.87 8.17
C PHE A 83 0.87 -17.16 7.75
N LEU A 84 1.71 -16.11 7.68
CA LEU A 84 3.15 -16.22 7.43
C LEU A 84 3.97 -16.26 8.73
N ILE A 85 3.27 -16.23 9.87
CA ILE A 85 3.83 -16.24 11.22
C ILE A 85 3.21 -17.37 12.04
N LYS A 86 3.95 -17.86 13.03
CA LYS A 86 3.41 -18.81 14.01
C LYS A 86 2.24 -18.16 14.76
N PRO A 87 1.30 -18.95 15.32
CA PRO A 87 0.26 -18.42 16.18
C PRO A 87 0.84 -17.49 17.25
N PHE A 88 0.46 -16.22 17.18
CA PHE A 88 1.01 -15.15 18.00
C PHE A 88 -0.10 -14.54 18.84
N LYS A 89 0.24 -14.18 20.07
CA LYS A 89 -0.64 -13.46 20.99
C LYS A 89 0.14 -12.29 21.55
N TYR A 90 -0.40 -11.09 21.32
CA TYR A 90 0.21 -9.87 21.81
C TYR A 90 0.08 -9.77 23.33
N ASP A 91 1.19 -9.43 23.98
CA ASP A 91 1.28 -9.20 25.41
C ASP A 91 1.84 -7.79 25.65
N PRO A 92 1.03 -6.84 26.15
CA PRO A 92 1.51 -5.49 26.47
C PRO A 92 2.64 -5.46 27.51
N THR A 93 2.78 -6.50 28.33
CA THR A 93 3.82 -6.61 29.36
C THR A 93 5.16 -7.10 28.81
N ASP A 94 5.16 -7.66 27.60
CA ASP A 94 6.35 -8.09 26.86
C ASP A 94 6.41 -7.39 25.48
N PRO A 95 6.71 -6.07 25.48
CA PRO A 95 6.71 -5.26 24.27
C PRO A 95 7.85 -5.57 23.30
N ASP A 96 8.76 -6.49 23.65
CA ASP A 96 9.89 -6.88 22.80
C ASP A 96 9.67 -8.27 22.16
N ARG A 97 8.57 -8.96 22.51
CA ARG A 97 8.20 -10.24 21.89
C ARG A 97 7.81 -10.08 20.43
N GLU A 98 8.65 -10.58 19.53
CA GLU A 98 8.40 -10.56 18.09
C GLU A 98 7.54 -11.74 17.61
N PRO A 99 6.68 -11.55 16.58
CA PRO A 99 6.06 -12.66 15.88
C PRO A 99 7.09 -13.44 15.06
N GLU A 100 7.19 -14.75 15.29
CA GLU A 100 8.13 -15.63 14.60
C GLU A 100 7.58 -16.10 13.23
N PRO A 101 8.44 -16.26 12.20
CA PRO A 101 8.05 -16.83 10.91
C PRO A 101 7.50 -18.27 11.03
N LEU A 102 6.50 -18.59 10.22
CA LEU A 102 5.94 -19.94 10.14
C LEU A 102 6.65 -20.77 9.06
N TYR A 103 7.63 -21.57 9.47
CA TYR A 103 8.32 -22.51 8.57
C TYR A 103 7.58 -23.84 8.46
N GLU A 104 7.60 -24.44 7.27
CA GLU A 104 7.21 -25.83 7.08
C GLU A 104 8.45 -26.71 7.27
N ASN A 105 8.37 -27.67 8.20
CA ASN A 105 9.48 -28.55 8.57
C ASN A 105 10.80 -27.84 8.97
N GLY A 106 10.70 -26.58 9.43
CA GLY A 106 11.86 -25.81 9.91
C GLY A 106 12.72 -25.17 8.81
N THR A 107 12.28 -25.21 7.55
CA THR A 107 13.03 -24.65 6.41
C THR A 107 12.20 -23.65 5.62
N TYR A 108 12.87 -22.73 4.91
CA TYR A 108 12.23 -21.86 3.92
C TYR A 108 11.55 -22.70 2.83
N VAL A 109 10.33 -22.31 2.46
CA VAL A 109 9.58 -22.93 1.36
C VAL A 109 9.68 -22.02 0.15
N ASP A 110 10.32 -22.50 -0.92
CA ASP A 110 10.41 -21.77 -2.18
C ASP A 110 9.21 -22.08 -3.08
N GLU A 111 8.55 -21.04 -3.60
CA GLU A 111 7.43 -21.15 -4.53
C GLU A 111 7.64 -20.17 -5.69
N TRP A 112 7.68 -20.70 -6.92
CA TRP A 112 7.86 -19.93 -8.16
C TRP A 112 6.72 -20.20 -9.14
N ASP A 113 5.50 -20.03 -8.67
CA ASP A 113 4.29 -20.30 -9.43
C ASP A 113 3.52 -19.01 -9.75
N GLN A 114 2.27 -19.16 -10.18
CA GLN A 114 1.39 -18.06 -10.54
C GLN A 114 0.58 -17.53 -9.34
N ASP A 115 0.45 -18.29 -8.26
CA ASP A 115 -0.41 -18.01 -7.11
C ASP A 115 0.35 -17.30 -5.98
N ASN A 116 1.68 -17.27 -6.04
CA ASN A 116 2.56 -16.71 -5.03
C ASN A 116 3.47 -15.61 -5.59
N VAL A 117 3.93 -14.71 -4.71
CA VAL A 117 4.90 -13.69 -5.07
C VAL A 117 6.22 -14.34 -5.49
N ARG A 118 6.75 -13.96 -6.65
CA ARG A 118 8.11 -14.33 -7.05
C ARG A 118 9.14 -13.59 -6.18
N LEU A 119 9.69 -14.26 -5.17
CA LEU A 119 10.73 -13.70 -4.30
C LEU A 119 12.12 -13.76 -4.96
N PRO A 120 13.01 -12.78 -4.69
CA PRO A 120 14.32 -12.72 -5.33
C PRO A 120 15.27 -13.83 -4.90
N CYS A 121 15.01 -14.47 -3.75
CA CYS A 121 15.79 -15.59 -3.22
C CYS A 121 15.42 -16.95 -3.83
N SER A 122 14.45 -17.01 -4.75
CA SER A 122 14.06 -18.25 -5.39
C SER A 122 15.19 -18.83 -6.23
N GLN A 123 15.39 -20.14 -6.15
CA GLN A 123 16.35 -20.87 -6.98
C GLN A 123 16.00 -20.82 -8.48
N PHE A 124 14.73 -20.53 -8.79
CA PHE A 124 14.21 -20.43 -10.16
C PHE A 124 14.42 -19.04 -10.77
N TYR A 125 14.88 -18.05 -10.00
CA TYR A 125 15.22 -16.76 -10.54
C TYR A 125 16.64 -16.79 -11.13
N ILE A 126 16.71 -17.12 -12.42
CA ILE A 126 17.96 -17.38 -13.14
C ILE A 126 18.14 -16.33 -14.25
N THR A 127 19.37 -15.87 -14.47
CA THR A 127 19.73 -14.97 -15.58
C THR A 127 19.77 -15.71 -16.91
N LYS A 128 19.81 -14.97 -18.03
CA LYS A 128 19.97 -15.57 -19.37
C LYS A 128 21.19 -16.51 -19.50
N ASN A 129 22.25 -16.24 -18.74
CA ASN A 129 23.48 -17.04 -18.76
C ASN A 129 23.43 -18.26 -17.82
N GLY A 130 22.28 -18.54 -17.20
CA GLY A 130 22.11 -19.68 -16.29
C GLY A 130 22.58 -19.40 -14.85
N THR A 131 22.98 -18.17 -14.52
CA THR A 131 23.42 -17.82 -13.16
C THR A 131 22.22 -17.56 -12.25
N GLN A 132 22.25 -18.08 -11.03
CA GLN A 132 21.24 -17.73 -10.02
C GLN A 132 21.33 -16.23 -9.72
N ARG A 133 20.23 -15.51 -9.96
CA ARG A 133 20.17 -14.06 -9.76
C ARG A 133 20.38 -13.68 -8.30
N TRP A 134 19.92 -14.53 -7.38
CA TRP A 134 20.12 -14.34 -5.96
C TRP A 134 21.59 -14.24 -5.56
N SER A 135 22.50 -14.99 -6.19
CA SER A 135 23.94 -14.90 -5.89
C SER A 135 24.54 -13.54 -6.25
N ILE A 136 24.08 -12.93 -7.34
CA ILE A 136 24.47 -11.57 -7.74
C ILE A 136 23.94 -10.57 -6.71
N ILE A 137 22.65 -10.65 -6.40
CA ILE A 137 21.99 -9.79 -5.41
C ILE A 137 22.70 -9.86 -4.06
N GLN A 138 23.01 -11.07 -3.58
CA GLN A 138 23.72 -11.28 -2.32
C GLN A 138 25.10 -10.63 -2.33
N GLY A 139 25.86 -10.78 -3.42
CA GLY A 139 27.18 -10.17 -3.57
C GLY A 139 27.12 -8.63 -3.50
N SER A 140 26.25 -8.01 -4.30
CA SER A 140 26.11 -6.56 -4.36
C SER A 140 25.61 -5.97 -3.04
N LEU A 141 24.57 -6.57 -2.44
CA LEU A 141 24.03 -6.11 -1.16
C LEU A 141 25.01 -6.29 -0.01
N THR A 142 25.77 -7.39 0.03
CA THR A 142 26.80 -7.61 1.07
C THR A 142 27.90 -6.55 0.96
N LYS A 143 28.35 -6.23 -0.26
CA LYS A 143 29.32 -5.16 -0.51
C LYS A 143 28.76 -3.81 -0.01
N LEU A 144 27.55 -3.45 -0.40
CA LEU A 144 26.93 -2.18 0.00
C LEU A 144 26.72 -2.10 1.52
N GLN A 145 26.25 -3.18 2.14
CA GLN A 145 26.09 -3.27 3.59
C GLN A 145 27.42 -2.99 4.31
N HIS A 146 28.50 -3.65 3.87
CA HIS A 146 29.82 -3.44 4.46
C HIS A 146 30.31 -1.98 4.30
N LEU A 147 30.11 -1.38 3.13
CA LEU A 147 30.44 0.04 2.89
C LEU A 147 29.62 0.97 3.80
N ALA A 148 28.34 0.68 4.02
CA ALA A 148 27.49 1.45 4.93
C ALA A 148 27.97 1.33 6.39
N GLU A 149 28.23 0.11 6.86
CA GLU A 149 28.70 -0.18 8.22
C GLU A 149 30.07 0.45 8.52
N THR A 150 30.92 0.58 7.50
CA THR A 150 32.25 1.22 7.61
C THR A 150 32.21 2.73 7.31
N HIS A 151 31.03 3.32 7.13
CA HIS A 151 30.84 4.74 6.80
C HIS A 151 31.53 5.19 5.49
N MET A 152 31.70 4.27 4.54
CA MET A 152 32.33 4.51 3.23
C MET A 152 31.33 4.51 2.06
N ALA A 153 30.06 4.17 2.29
CA ALA A 153 29.06 4.13 1.22
C ALA A 153 28.83 5.51 0.60
N THR A 154 28.73 5.54 -0.72
CA THR A 154 28.43 6.74 -1.52
C THR A 154 27.10 6.59 -2.26
N MET A 155 26.60 7.69 -2.84
CA MET A 155 25.42 7.64 -3.71
C MET A 155 25.68 6.72 -4.92
N GLU A 156 26.90 6.68 -5.45
CA GLU A 156 27.23 5.83 -6.60
C GLU A 156 27.15 4.35 -6.25
N ASP A 157 27.62 3.96 -5.06
CA ASP A 157 27.49 2.57 -4.59
C ASP A 157 26.02 2.13 -4.49
N ILE A 158 25.11 3.03 -4.08
CA ILE A 158 23.67 2.75 -4.04
C ILE A 158 23.12 2.55 -5.46
N LYS A 159 23.46 3.44 -6.40
CA LYS A 159 23.01 3.34 -7.81
C LYS A 159 23.50 2.03 -8.44
N GLU A 160 24.80 1.78 -8.36
CA GLU A 160 25.42 0.56 -8.89
C GLU A 160 24.75 -0.69 -8.32
N THR A 161 24.52 -0.72 -7.00
CA THR A 161 23.89 -1.87 -6.34
C THR A 161 22.46 -2.10 -6.83
N ILE A 162 21.64 -1.04 -6.91
CA ILE A 162 20.25 -1.14 -7.41
C ILE A 162 20.24 -1.65 -8.85
N GLU A 163 21.08 -1.08 -9.72
CA GLU A 163 21.14 -1.43 -11.13
C GLU A 163 21.70 -2.84 -11.37
N GLU A 164 22.70 -3.28 -10.59
CA GLU A 164 23.26 -4.62 -10.66
C GLU A 164 22.24 -5.67 -10.20
N CYS A 165 21.57 -5.42 -9.07
CA CYS A 165 20.51 -6.29 -8.57
C CYS A 165 19.34 -6.41 -9.56
N ALA A 166 18.89 -5.27 -10.08
CA ALA A 166 17.79 -5.19 -11.05
C ALA A 166 18.21 -5.60 -12.47
N GLY A 167 19.51 -5.63 -12.77
CA GLY A 167 20.08 -5.99 -14.08
C GLY A 167 19.71 -5.00 -15.17
N ARG A 168 19.50 -3.74 -14.81
CA ARG A 168 19.12 -2.68 -15.75
C ARG A 168 19.42 -1.30 -15.16
N LYS A 169 19.53 -0.33 -16.05
CA LYS A 169 19.79 1.08 -15.68
C LYS A 169 18.52 1.81 -15.27
N TYR A 170 18.67 2.74 -14.33
CA TYR A 170 17.61 3.63 -13.86
C TYR A 170 18.12 5.07 -13.73
N GLU A 171 17.18 6.02 -13.71
CA GLU A 171 17.51 7.39 -13.31
C GLU A 171 17.26 7.59 -11.82
N PHE A 172 18.06 8.46 -11.20
CA PHE A 172 18.04 8.71 -9.76
C PHE A 172 17.80 10.18 -9.42
N ASN A 173 17.18 10.92 -10.34
CA ASN A 173 17.02 12.38 -10.29
C ASN A 173 16.11 12.89 -9.15
N CYS A 174 15.54 12.01 -8.31
CA CYS A 174 14.95 12.37 -7.02
C CYS A 174 15.74 11.81 -5.83
N LEU A 175 16.25 10.57 -5.92
CA LEU A 175 16.99 9.94 -4.81
C LEU A 175 18.32 10.66 -4.53
N GLU A 176 19.06 11.00 -5.58
CA GLU A 176 20.37 11.65 -5.44
C GLU A 176 20.26 13.06 -4.84
N PRO A 177 19.38 13.96 -5.32
CA PRO A 177 19.17 15.26 -4.67
C PRO A 177 18.68 15.14 -3.23
N LEU A 178 17.82 14.15 -2.92
CA LEU A 178 17.40 13.91 -1.53
C LEU A 178 18.61 13.68 -0.62
N LEU A 179 19.50 12.77 -1.00
CA LEU A 179 20.65 12.41 -0.16
C LEU A 179 21.77 13.44 -0.17
N ASN A 180 22.00 14.14 -1.28
CA ASN A 180 23.13 15.06 -1.42
C ASN A 180 22.79 16.53 -1.11
N GLU A 181 21.56 16.96 -1.35
CA GLU A 181 21.17 18.38 -1.31
C GLU A 181 20.10 18.68 -0.27
N VAL A 182 19.14 17.78 -0.06
CA VAL A 182 17.97 18.03 0.81
C VAL A 182 18.23 17.61 2.25
N TYR A 183 18.85 16.45 2.47
CA TYR A 183 19.22 16.03 3.81
C TYR A 183 20.34 16.89 4.39
N SER A 184 20.20 17.25 5.67
CA SER A 184 21.30 17.77 6.47
C SER A 184 22.45 16.75 6.56
N ALA A 185 23.63 17.22 6.96
CA ALA A 185 24.80 16.34 7.13
C ALA A 185 24.50 15.16 8.08
N ASP A 186 23.77 15.40 9.16
CA ASP A 186 23.42 14.38 10.16
C ASP A 186 22.38 13.38 9.63
N GLU A 187 21.35 13.85 8.93
CA GLU A 187 20.35 12.98 8.30
C GLU A 187 20.99 12.11 7.22
N ARG A 188 21.85 12.70 6.38
CA ARG A 188 22.60 11.97 5.37
C ARG A 188 23.52 10.94 6.00
N ALA A 189 24.31 11.32 7.01
CA ALA A 189 25.22 10.40 7.68
C ALA A 189 24.46 9.22 8.31
N ARG A 190 23.33 9.49 8.97
CA ARG A 190 22.45 8.47 9.55
C ARG A 190 21.88 7.54 8.49
N PHE A 191 21.42 8.09 7.37
CA PHE A 191 20.89 7.29 6.27
C PHE A 191 21.98 6.39 5.67
N MET A 192 23.12 6.97 5.28
CA MET A 192 24.20 6.27 4.57
C MET A 192 24.86 5.18 5.40
N SER A 193 24.88 5.32 6.74
CA SER A 193 25.50 4.34 7.62
C SER A 193 24.50 3.35 8.21
N THR A 194 23.50 3.84 8.93
CA THR A 194 22.61 3.02 9.76
C THR A 194 21.41 2.53 8.97
N VAL A 195 20.68 3.45 8.31
CA VAL A 195 19.44 3.06 7.61
C VAL A 195 19.77 2.16 6.42
N LEU A 196 20.79 2.52 5.62
CA LEU A 196 21.19 1.77 4.44
C LEU A 196 21.68 0.36 4.76
N SER A 197 22.54 0.20 5.78
CA SER A 197 23.02 -1.13 6.21
C SER A 197 21.87 -2.01 6.67
N ASN A 198 20.91 -1.44 7.41
CA ASN A 198 19.74 -2.17 7.87
C ASN A 198 18.78 -2.54 6.72
N ILE A 199 18.59 -1.67 5.72
CA ILE A 199 17.83 -2.02 4.50
C ILE A 199 18.52 -3.17 3.77
N CYS A 200 19.85 -3.15 3.62
CA CYS A 200 20.60 -4.27 3.04
C CYS A 200 20.39 -5.57 3.82
N SER A 201 20.51 -5.51 5.15
CA SER A 201 20.31 -6.66 6.05
C SER A 201 18.90 -7.25 5.94
N LEU A 202 17.87 -6.40 5.90
CA LEU A 202 16.48 -6.80 5.71
C LEU A 202 16.26 -7.52 4.38
N ALA A 203 16.85 -7.02 3.29
CA ALA A 203 16.74 -7.64 1.97
C ALA A 203 17.54 -8.95 1.88
N LEU A 204 18.77 -8.98 2.39
CA LEU A 204 19.65 -10.17 2.39
C LEU A 204 19.08 -11.35 3.17
N ASN A 205 18.29 -11.08 4.21
CA ASN A 205 17.69 -12.11 5.07
C ASN A 205 16.21 -12.38 4.73
N VAL A 206 15.75 -12.05 3.52
CA VAL A 206 14.34 -12.24 3.13
C VAL A 206 13.86 -13.69 3.24
N ASP A 207 14.71 -14.68 2.96
CA ASP A 207 14.45 -16.11 3.11
C ASP A 207 14.35 -16.57 4.58
N LYS A 208 15.03 -15.85 5.49
CA LYS A 208 14.97 -16.07 6.94
C LYS A 208 13.83 -15.29 7.61
N ILE A 209 13.35 -14.21 7.01
CA ILE A 209 12.28 -13.38 7.59
C ILE A 209 10.92 -13.82 7.03
N CYS A 210 10.84 -14.01 5.72
CA CYS A 210 9.67 -14.54 5.03
C CYS A 210 9.89 -16.03 4.79
N SER A 211 9.32 -16.86 5.67
CA SER A 211 9.47 -18.33 5.62
C SER A 211 8.93 -18.98 4.34
N ARG A 212 8.12 -18.24 3.58
CA ARG A 212 7.63 -18.59 2.25
C ARG A 212 7.23 -17.31 1.49
N PRO A 213 7.13 -17.36 0.16
CA PRO A 213 6.45 -16.34 -0.62
C PRO A 213 5.04 -16.03 -0.10
N PRO A 214 4.69 -14.75 0.09
CA PRO A 214 3.30 -14.35 0.32
C PRO A 214 2.42 -14.76 -0.87
N PRO A 215 1.23 -15.34 -0.65
CA PRO A 215 0.32 -15.66 -1.74
C PRO A 215 -0.33 -14.39 -2.30
N LEU A 216 -0.60 -14.40 -3.60
CA LEU A 216 -1.26 -13.31 -4.29
C LEU A 216 -2.76 -13.27 -3.95
N LEU A 217 -3.28 -12.05 -3.84
CA LEU A 217 -4.69 -11.72 -3.64
C LEU A 217 -5.34 -11.42 -5.00
N ARG A 218 -5.63 -12.50 -5.75
CA ARG A 218 -6.19 -12.49 -7.11
C ARG A 218 -7.65 -12.07 -7.18
N ILE A 219 -8.10 -11.57 -8.33
CA ILE A 219 -9.48 -11.24 -8.66
C ILE A 219 -10.39 -12.43 -8.34
N GLY A 220 -11.53 -12.14 -7.71
CA GLY A 220 -12.52 -13.13 -7.31
C GLY A 220 -12.17 -13.90 -6.05
N SER A 221 -10.99 -13.68 -5.45
CA SER A 221 -10.62 -14.37 -4.21
C SER A 221 -11.17 -13.66 -2.96
N ASN A 222 -11.62 -14.47 -2.02
CA ASN A 222 -11.95 -14.07 -0.65
C ASN A 222 -10.85 -14.56 0.28
N ARG A 223 -9.67 -13.92 0.24
CA ARG A 223 -8.44 -14.40 0.89
C ARG A 223 -7.82 -13.33 1.78
N THR A 224 -7.20 -13.77 2.87
CA THR A 224 -6.45 -12.94 3.82
C THR A 224 -5.03 -13.44 3.95
N VAL A 225 -4.06 -12.52 3.95
CA VAL A 225 -2.65 -12.79 4.26
C VAL A 225 -2.29 -12.00 5.52
N THR A 226 -1.80 -12.70 6.54
CA THR A 226 -1.36 -12.11 7.81
C THR A 226 0.14 -12.34 7.99
N MET A 227 0.87 -11.27 8.27
CA MET A 227 2.33 -11.26 8.37
C MET A 227 2.80 -10.32 9.49
N SER A 228 4.04 -10.46 9.95
CA SER A 228 4.62 -9.49 10.89
C SER A 228 4.99 -8.18 10.19
N GLN A 229 5.10 -7.09 10.95
CA GLN A 229 5.66 -5.83 10.46
C GLN A 229 7.12 -6.01 9.98
N LYS A 230 7.88 -6.92 10.59
CA LYS A 230 9.25 -7.29 10.17
C LYS A 230 9.28 -7.97 8.79
N GLN A 231 8.28 -8.81 8.49
CA GLN A 231 8.12 -9.39 7.15
C GLN A 231 7.81 -8.31 6.10
N ALA A 232 6.90 -7.38 6.42
CA ALA A 232 6.62 -6.24 5.56
C ALA A 232 7.89 -5.39 5.33
N ALA A 233 8.66 -5.12 6.37
CA ALA A 233 9.94 -4.39 6.27
C ALA A 233 10.93 -5.05 5.32
N SER A 234 11.10 -6.37 5.41
CA SER A 234 11.99 -7.14 4.53
C SER A 234 11.53 -7.09 3.06
N LEU A 235 10.22 -7.23 2.82
CA LEU A 235 9.66 -7.11 1.47
C LEU A 235 9.78 -5.68 0.90
N LEU A 236 9.63 -4.64 1.73
CA LEU A 236 9.87 -3.25 1.32
C LEU A 236 11.35 -2.98 1.05
N ALA A 237 12.27 -3.60 1.80
CA ALA A 237 13.70 -3.52 1.50
C ALA A 237 14.01 -4.17 0.13
N CYS A 238 13.35 -5.28 -0.20
CA CYS A 238 13.43 -5.84 -1.56
C CYS A 238 12.86 -4.88 -2.62
N ALA A 239 11.76 -4.17 -2.33
CA ALA A 239 11.22 -3.15 -3.23
C ALA A 239 12.17 -1.96 -3.45
N PHE A 240 12.87 -1.52 -2.38
CA PHE A 240 13.87 -0.45 -2.45
C PHE A 240 14.97 -0.80 -3.47
N PHE A 241 15.52 -2.02 -3.40
CA PHE A 241 16.53 -2.49 -4.36
C PHE A 241 15.95 -3.00 -5.69
N CYS A 242 14.64 -2.82 -5.92
CA CYS A 242 13.95 -3.22 -7.14
C CYS A 242 14.07 -4.71 -7.46
N LEU A 243 13.99 -5.57 -6.43
CA LEU A 243 14.29 -7.00 -6.55
C LEU A 243 13.13 -7.86 -7.06
N PHE A 244 11.91 -7.33 -7.16
CA PHE A 244 10.76 -8.13 -7.59
C PHE A 244 10.75 -8.30 -9.11
N PRO A 245 10.95 -9.53 -9.63
CA PRO A 245 11.07 -9.79 -11.06
C PRO A 245 9.73 -9.68 -11.77
N ARG A 246 9.76 -9.40 -13.08
CA ARG A 246 8.57 -9.33 -13.96
C ARG A 246 7.52 -8.28 -13.55
N ARG A 247 7.82 -7.39 -12.60
CA ARG A 247 6.90 -6.32 -12.13
C ARG A 247 7.06 -4.98 -12.85
N PHE A 248 8.05 -4.88 -13.74
CA PHE A 248 8.33 -3.66 -14.48
C PHE A 248 7.39 -3.48 -15.69
N ASN A 249 7.08 -4.58 -16.38
CA ASN A 249 6.37 -4.54 -17.65
C ASN A 249 4.87 -4.79 -17.45
N GLN A 250 4.08 -3.72 -17.42
CA GLN A 250 2.60 -3.78 -17.35
C GLN A 250 1.94 -3.84 -18.75
N LYS A 251 2.68 -4.26 -19.80
CA LYS A 251 2.09 -4.48 -21.12
C LYS A 251 1.02 -5.58 -21.05
N VAL A 252 -0.03 -5.40 -21.85
CA VAL A 252 -1.10 -6.39 -22.01
C VAL A 252 -0.50 -7.75 -22.37
N GLY A 253 -0.93 -8.80 -21.66
CA GLY A 253 -0.45 -10.16 -21.81
C GLY A 253 0.78 -10.50 -20.96
N SER A 254 1.34 -9.57 -20.19
CA SER A 254 2.39 -9.90 -19.21
C SER A 254 1.79 -10.58 -17.97
N GLU A 255 2.61 -11.40 -17.29
CA GLU A 255 2.17 -12.15 -16.09
C GLU A 255 1.55 -11.26 -15.01
N TYR A 256 2.07 -10.05 -14.84
CA TYR A 256 1.66 -9.11 -13.80
C TYR A 256 0.89 -7.89 -14.36
N GLU A 257 0.24 -8.01 -15.53
CA GLU A 257 -0.54 -6.91 -16.15
C GLU A 257 -1.62 -6.31 -15.23
N ASN A 258 -2.13 -7.13 -14.31
CA ASN A 258 -3.20 -6.76 -13.39
C ASN A 258 -2.68 -6.27 -12.03
N TYR A 259 -1.37 -6.03 -11.88
CA TYR A 259 -0.74 -5.60 -10.63
C TYR A 259 -0.02 -4.25 -10.77
N GLN A 260 0.14 -3.56 -9.65
CA GLN A 260 1.05 -2.42 -9.57
C GLN A 260 2.52 -2.88 -9.58
N ASN A 261 3.41 -1.99 -10.01
CA ASN A 261 4.84 -2.17 -9.80
C ASN A 261 5.18 -1.81 -8.33
N PRO A 262 5.65 -2.76 -7.50
CA PRO A 262 6.03 -2.49 -6.12
C PRO A 262 7.46 -1.94 -6.00
N ASN A 263 8.29 -2.05 -7.05
CA ASN A 263 9.69 -1.62 -7.02
C ASN A 263 9.80 -0.08 -7.02
N PHE A 264 10.79 0.45 -6.31
CA PHE A 264 10.94 1.89 -6.07
C PHE A 264 11.58 2.65 -7.24
N ASN A 265 11.87 1.97 -8.36
CA ASN A 265 12.56 2.57 -9.50
C ASN A 265 11.89 3.88 -9.98
N THR A 266 10.56 3.93 -10.09
CA THR A 266 9.85 5.14 -10.52
C THR A 266 9.83 6.24 -9.44
N LEU A 267 10.00 5.87 -8.17
CA LEU A 267 10.03 6.80 -7.05
C LEU A 267 11.39 7.53 -7.00
N PHE A 268 12.46 6.84 -7.38
CA PHE A 268 13.81 7.41 -7.50
C PHE A 268 13.95 8.37 -8.69
N GLN A 269 13.09 8.24 -9.69
CA GLN A 269 13.11 9.01 -10.94
C GLN A 269 12.34 10.32 -10.84
N GLY A 270 12.82 11.36 -11.53
CA GLY A 270 12.12 12.63 -11.72
C GLY A 270 11.03 12.56 -12.80
N GLY A 271 10.35 13.69 -13.02
CA GLY A 271 9.48 13.87 -14.19
C GLY A 271 10.26 14.38 -15.40
N ARG A 272 9.56 14.63 -16.52
CA ARG A 272 10.15 15.17 -17.77
C ARG A 272 10.97 16.46 -17.59
N THR A 273 10.76 17.21 -16.50
CA THR A 273 11.44 18.49 -16.19
C THR A 273 12.50 18.38 -15.08
N GLY A 274 12.86 17.18 -14.64
CA GLY A 274 13.83 16.95 -13.55
C GLY A 274 13.19 16.48 -12.23
N GLY A 275 13.88 16.73 -11.12
CA GLY A 275 13.48 16.29 -9.77
C GLY A 275 12.07 16.74 -9.37
N SER A 276 11.39 15.92 -8.57
CA SER A 276 10.03 16.18 -8.08
C SER A 276 10.03 16.34 -6.56
N THR A 277 9.69 17.54 -6.09
CA THR A 277 9.75 17.89 -4.65
C THR A 277 8.86 16.98 -3.81
N TRP A 278 7.62 16.71 -4.23
CA TRP A 278 6.72 15.83 -3.48
C TRP A 278 7.16 14.35 -3.55
N LYS A 279 7.86 13.90 -4.60
CA LYS A 279 8.48 12.55 -4.59
C LYS A 279 9.59 12.46 -3.54
N ILE A 280 10.40 13.51 -3.41
CA ILE A 280 11.42 13.61 -2.36
C ILE A 280 10.78 13.52 -0.97
N GLU A 281 9.68 14.25 -0.74
CA GLU A 281 8.96 14.23 0.53
C GLU A 281 8.28 12.87 0.80
N LYS A 282 7.81 12.17 -0.23
CA LYS A 282 7.36 10.76 -0.12
C LYS A 282 8.49 9.83 0.31
N MET A 283 9.68 9.97 -0.29
CA MET A 283 10.86 9.18 0.09
C MET A 283 11.29 9.46 1.53
N LYS A 284 11.22 10.72 2.01
CA LYS A 284 11.48 11.03 3.42
C LYS A 284 10.57 10.23 4.35
N CYS A 285 9.28 10.12 4.05
CA CYS A 285 8.36 9.31 4.86
C CYS A 285 8.75 7.82 4.88
N ILE A 286 9.12 7.26 3.73
CA ILE A 286 9.49 5.84 3.61
C ILE A 286 10.86 5.56 4.27
N PHE A 287 11.83 6.46 4.13
CA PHE A 287 13.14 6.32 4.76
C PHE A 287 13.05 6.52 6.27
N HIS A 288 12.16 7.41 6.72
CA HIS A 288 11.82 7.55 8.14
C HIS A 288 11.19 6.27 8.71
N TYR A 289 10.34 5.58 7.94
CA TYR A 289 9.87 4.24 8.30
C TYR A 289 11.04 3.27 8.50
N PHE A 290 11.93 3.11 7.50
CA PHE A 290 13.09 2.22 7.62
C PHE A 290 13.98 2.58 8.80
N TYR A 291 14.18 3.88 9.08
CA TYR A 291 14.88 4.33 10.27
C TYR A 291 14.21 3.83 11.55
N ARG A 292 12.90 4.08 11.72
CA ARG A 292 12.12 3.70 12.90
C ARG A 292 12.09 2.19 13.15
N ILE A 293 11.82 1.38 12.13
CA ILE A 293 11.67 -0.07 12.27
C ILE A 293 13.01 -0.80 12.47
N THR A 294 14.13 -0.12 12.18
CA THR A 294 15.47 -0.71 12.36
C THR A 294 16.15 -0.23 13.64
N GLU A 295 15.74 0.90 14.22
CA GLU A 295 16.08 1.25 15.61
C GLU A 295 15.37 0.38 16.63
N LYS A 296 14.08 0.11 16.41
CA LYS A 296 13.29 -0.79 17.26
C LYS A 296 12.51 -1.74 16.37
N ILE A 297 12.88 -3.01 16.41
CA ILE A 297 12.22 -4.04 15.61
C ILE A 297 10.73 -4.05 15.97
N PRO A 298 9.82 -3.96 14.98
CA PRO A 298 8.41 -3.90 15.24
C PRO A 298 7.88 -5.27 15.67
N ASN A 299 7.12 -5.29 16.76
CA ASN A 299 6.50 -6.49 17.33
C ASN A 299 5.03 -6.68 16.91
N GLY A 300 4.55 -5.91 15.94
CA GLY A 300 3.17 -5.99 15.48
C GLY A 300 2.96 -6.93 14.30
N VAL A 301 1.68 -7.14 14.03
CA VAL A 301 1.17 -7.97 12.96
C VAL A 301 0.31 -7.08 12.06
N ILE A 302 0.27 -7.38 10.76
CA ILE A 302 -0.60 -6.72 9.80
C ILE A 302 -1.35 -7.76 8.97
N SER A 303 -2.48 -7.39 8.38
CA SER A 303 -3.25 -8.27 7.51
C SER A 303 -3.78 -7.56 6.28
N PHE A 304 -3.69 -8.23 5.14
CA PHE A 304 -4.22 -7.80 3.86
C PHE A 304 -5.33 -8.76 3.47
N ARG A 305 -6.53 -8.24 3.23
CA ARG A 305 -7.67 -9.07 2.83
C ARG A 305 -8.30 -8.54 1.56
N ARG A 306 -8.44 -9.42 0.57
CA ARG A 306 -9.33 -9.18 -0.56
C ARG A 306 -10.70 -9.78 -0.24
N TYR A 307 -11.74 -9.00 -0.49
CA TYR A 307 -13.12 -9.43 -0.34
C TYR A 307 -13.89 -9.15 -1.61
N GLN A 308 -14.56 -10.17 -2.13
CA GLN A 308 -15.54 -10.07 -3.20
C GLN A 308 -16.93 -10.32 -2.62
N LEU A 309 -17.84 -9.39 -2.85
CA LEU A 309 -19.25 -9.56 -2.53
C LEU A 309 -19.93 -10.43 -3.60
N PRO A 310 -20.53 -11.58 -3.24
CA PRO A 310 -21.31 -12.37 -4.18
C PRO A 310 -22.53 -11.60 -4.69
N ASP A 311 -22.88 -11.76 -5.97
CA ASP A 311 -24.04 -11.08 -6.56
C ASP A 311 -25.35 -11.42 -5.84
N SER A 312 -25.47 -12.64 -5.32
CA SER A 312 -26.62 -13.08 -4.50
C SER A 312 -26.79 -12.30 -3.20
N CYS A 313 -25.75 -11.59 -2.76
CA CYS A 313 -25.73 -10.78 -1.55
C CYS A 313 -25.97 -9.29 -1.82
N LEU A 314 -26.18 -8.88 -3.08
CA LEU A 314 -26.51 -7.51 -3.42
C LEU A 314 -27.95 -7.17 -3.01
N PRO A 315 -28.17 -6.05 -2.30
CA PRO A 315 -29.51 -5.66 -1.92
C PRO A 315 -30.29 -5.14 -3.13
N LYS A 316 -31.61 -5.33 -3.09
CA LYS A 316 -32.53 -4.69 -4.04
C LYS A 316 -32.78 -3.26 -3.59
N TRP A 317 -31.92 -2.34 -4.03
CA TRP A 317 -31.92 -0.92 -3.61
C TRP A 317 -33.29 -0.24 -3.67
N SER A 318 -34.07 -0.50 -4.71
CA SER A 318 -35.40 0.09 -4.91
C SER A 318 -36.47 -0.44 -3.95
N GLU A 319 -36.23 -1.58 -3.31
CA GLU A 319 -37.14 -2.23 -2.36
C GLU A 319 -36.69 -2.03 -0.90
N SER A 320 -35.54 -1.40 -0.68
CA SER A 320 -35.01 -1.18 0.67
C SER A 320 -35.90 -0.24 1.49
N LYS A 321 -36.18 -0.66 2.72
CA LYS A 321 -36.88 0.14 3.74
C LYS A 321 -35.97 0.50 4.92
N GLU A 322 -34.68 0.19 4.82
CA GLU A 322 -33.73 0.45 5.89
C GLU A 322 -33.57 1.96 6.11
N PRO A 323 -33.67 2.45 7.35
CA PRO A 323 -33.46 3.86 7.67
C PRO A 323 -32.01 4.30 7.40
N LEU A 324 -31.77 5.61 7.30
CA LEU A 324 -30.42 6.19 7.07
C LEU A 324 -29.58 6.19 8.35
N CYS A 325 -28.24 6.01 8.28
CA CYS A 325 -27.38 5.97 9.47
C CYS A 325 -27.25 7.32 10.18
N LYS A 326 -26.72 7.28 11.41
CA LYS A 326 -26.16 8.47 12.07
C LYS A 326 -24.98 9.00 11.22
N ILE A 327 -24.82 10.31 11.18
CA ILE A 327 -23.74 10.98 10.42
C ILE A 327 -23.10 12.03 11.33
N HIS A 328 -21.78 12.09 11.29
CA HIS A 328 -20.98 13.19 11.83
C HIS A 328 -20.25 13.87 10.67
N ILE A 329 -20.38 15.18 10.51
CA ILE A 329 -19.73 15.95 9.45
C ILE A 329 -18.85 17.03 10.09
N THR A 330 -17.56 17.01 9.78
CA THR A 330 -16.59 18.01 10.23
C THR A 330 -15.64 18.38 9.09
N LYS A 331 -15.11 19.61 9.13
CA LYS A 331 -14.05 20.10 8.24
C LYS A 331 -12.67 20.12 8.91
N ASN A 332 -12.60 19.86 10.21
CA ASN A 332 -11.42 20.11 11.06
C ASN A 332 -10.55 18.86 11.28
N LYS A 333 -10.92 17.70 10.72
CA LYS A 333 -10.20 16.43 10.87
C LYS A 333 -10.02 15.73 9.54
N THR A 334 -8.89 15.08 9.37
CA THR A 334 -8.67 14.15 8.25
C THR A 334 -9.17 12.74 8.61
N ILE A 335 -9.19 11.84 7.63
CA ILE A 335 -9.69 10.47 7.82
C ILE A 335 -8.74 9.69 8.75
N GLU A 336 -7.43 9.85 8.55
CA GLU A 336 -6.39 9.18 9.31
C GLU A 336 -6.32 9.61 10.78
N ASP A 337 -6.78 10.81 11.11
CA ASP A 337 -6.84 11.30 12.49
C ASP A 337 -8.06 10.75 13.27
N ILE A 338 -9.00 10.09 12.58
CA ILE A 338 -10.19 9.46 13.21
C ILE A 338 -9.88 8.00 13.52
N VAL A 339 -9.30 7.77 14.70
CA VAL A 339 -8.92 6.45 15.19
C VAL A 339 -10.15 5.58 15.48
N GLY A 340 -10.08 4.28 15.15
CA GLY A 340 -11.07 3.28 15.55
C GLY A 340 -12.36 3.21 14.71
N LEU A 341 -12.45 3.98 13.63
CA LEU A 341 -13.45 3.79 12.57
C LEU A 341 -12.82 3.07 11.37
N LEU A 342 -13.63 2.49 10.49
CA LEU A 342 -13.18 2.01 9.19
C LEU A 342 -12.79 3.22 8.32
N GLN A 343 -11.50 3.38 8.06
CA GLN A 343 -10.95 4.49 7.31
C GLN A 343 -10.98 4.19 5.81
N VAL A 344 -11.59 5.09 5.03
CA VAL A 344 -11.70 4.90 3.58
C VAL A 344 -10.48 5.47 2.88
N ASP A 345 -9.80 4.62 2.12
CA ASP A 345 -8.83 5.01 1.11
C ASP A 345 -9.55 5.23 -0.24
N PHE A 346 -9.38 6.43 -0.82
CA PHE A 346 -9.97 6.82 -2.10
C PHE A 346 -9.15 6.26 -3.26
N ALA A 347 -9.14 4.94 -3.32
CA ALA A 347 -8.17 4.20 -4.10
C ALA A 347 -8.29 4.40 -5.62
N ASN A 348 -7.21 4.16 -6.32
CA ASN A 348 -7.24 3.68 -7.69
C ASN A 348 -7.64 2.18 -7.70
N LYS A 349 -8.23 1.70 -8.81
CA LYS A 349 -8.51 0.26 -8.97
C LYS A 349 -7.23 -0.59 -8.88
N TYR A 350 -6.09 -0.03 -9.25
CA TYR A 350 -4.78 -0.58 -8.94
C TYR A 350 -4.29 0.08 -7.64
N ILE A 351 -4.53 -0.59 -6.52
CA ILE A 351 -4.30 -0.08 -5.16
C ILE A 351 -2.93 0.59 -4.97
N GLY A 352 -2.90 1.74 -4.30
CA GLY A 352 -1.74 2.62 -4.15
C GLY A 352 -1.57 3.62 -5.29
N GLY A 353 -2.35 3.51 -6.37
CA GLY A 353 -2.44 4.53 -7.42
C GLY A 353 -1.07 4.93 -7.99
N GLY A 354 -0.75 6.21 -7.88
CA GLY A 354 0.51 6.78 -8.34
C GLY A 354 1.60 6.86 -7.28
N VAL A 355 1.56 6.06 -6.20
CA VAL A 355 2.45 6.25 -5.04
C VAL A 355 3.93 6.11 -5.39
N MET A 356 4.28 5.18 -6.28
CA MET A 356 5.65 5.06 -6.84
C MET A 356 5.97 6.13 -7.88
N GLY A 357 4.94 6.77 -8.46
CA GLY A 357 5.06 7.79 -9.50
C GLY A 357 4.81 9.21 -8.99
N ASP A 358 4.14 10.03 -9.79
CA ASP A 358 3.85 11.44 -9.45
C ASP A 358 2.60 11.63 -8.59
N GLY A 359 1.84 10.56 -8.30
CA GLY A 359 0.68 10.62 -7.43
C GLY A 359 1.06 11.09 -6.02
N CYS A 360 0.27 12.02 -5.48
CA CYS A 360 0.46 12.59 -4.15
C CYS A 360 -0.85 13.15 -3.57
N VAL A 361 -1.97 12.47 -3.81
CA VAL A 361 -3.27 12.83 -3.24
C VAL A 361 -3.58 11.92 -2.05
N GLN A 362 -4.85 11.83 -1.64
CA GLN A 362 -5.22 11.13 -0.40
C GLN A 362 -4.72 9.68 -0.31
N GLU A 363 -4.81 8.89 -1.39
CA GLU A 363 -4.31 7.51 -1.42
C GLU A 363 -2.79 7.47 -1.23
N GLU A 364 -2.02 8.16 -2.09
CA GLU A 364 -0.56 8.08 -2.03
C GLU A 364 0.01 8.65 -0.73
N ILE A 365 -0.57 9.74 -0.21
CA ILE A 365 -0.20 10.31 1.09
C ILE A 365 -0.40 9.27 2.19
N ARG A 366 -1.56 8.59 2.20
CA ARG A 366 -1.84 7.57 3.21
C ARG A 366 -0.84 6.42 3.16
N PHE A 367 -0.46 6.00 1.96
CA PHE A 367 0.50 4.91 1.76
C PHE A 367 1.91 5.28 2.20
N VAL A 368 2.36 6.53 2.04
CA VAL A 368 3.73 6.91 2.46
C VAL A 368 3.82 7.25 3.95
N ILE A 369 2.75 7.71 4.60
CA ILE A 369 2.75 7.90 6.05
C ILE A 369 2.53 6.58 6.81
N CYS A 370 1.98 5.56 6.15
CA CYS A 370 1.85 4.18 6.64
C CYS A 370 2.51 3.17 5.66
N PRO A 371 3.86 3.16 5.50
CA PRO A 371 4.54 2.43 4.41
C PRO A 371 4.26 0.93 4.31
N GLU A 372 3.83 0.29 5.40
CA GLU A 372 3.41 -1.12 5.38
C GLU A 372 2.26 -1.37 4.38
N MET A 373 1.45 -0.36 4.09
CA MET A 373 0.38 -0.43 3.07
C MET A 373 0.93 -0.65 1.65
N LEU A 374 2.18 -0.27 1.37
CA LEU A 374 2.83 -0.48 0.07
C LEU A 374 2.98 -1.96 -0.28
N ILE A 375 2.94 -2.87 0.69
CA ILE A 375 2.90 -4.32 0.43
C ILE A 375 1.67 -4.72 -0.37
N SER A 376 0.58 -3.97 -0.30
CA SER A 376 -0.61 -4.27 -1.12
C SER A 376 -0.36 -4.18 -2.63
N LEU A 377 0.60 -3.36 -3.10
CA LEU A 377 1.03 -3.31 -4.51
C LEU A 377 1.67 -4.64 -4.95
N LEU A 378 2.34 -5.32 -4.02
CA LEU A 378 2.96 -6.63 -4.24
C LEU A 378 1.93 -7.75 -4.25
N LEU A 379 0.85 -7.64 -3.47
CA LEU A 379 -0.10 -8.74 -3.25
C LEU A 379 -1.34 -8.69 -4.13
N CYS A 380 -1.87 -7.51 -4.44
CA CYS A 380 -3.25 -7.36 -4.92
C CYS A 380 -3.35 -7.13 -6.42
N GLU A 381 -4.17 -7.94 -7.10
CA GLU A 381 -4.64 -7.60 -8.46
C GLU A 381 -5.58 -6.39 -8.44
N VAL A 382 -5.77 -5.79 -9.61
CA VAL A 382 -6.76 -4.74 -9.88
C VAL A 382 -8.13 -5.08 -9.28
N ILE A 383 -8.70 -4.13 -8.55
CA ILE A 383 -9.95 -4.28 -7.79
C ILE A 383 -11.15 -4.21 -8.75
N GLN A 384 -12.04 -5.20 -8.68
CA GLN A 384 -13.28 -5.25 -9.47
C GLN A 384 -14.43 -4.48 -8.81
N PRO A 385 -15.51 -4.14 -9.54
CA PRO A 385 -16.62 -3.34 -9.00
C PRO A 385 -17.27 -3.86 -7.71
N ASN A 386 -17.30 -5.17 -7.50
CA ASN A 386 -17.86 -5.85 -6.32
C ASN A 386 -16.77 -6.34 -5.35
N GLU A 387 -15.58 -5.74 -5.39
CA GLU A 387 -14.46 -6.08 -4.51
C GLU A 387 -14.00 -4.90 -3.65
N GLY A 388 -13.36 -5.20 -2.53
CA GLY A 388 -12.61 -4.25 -1.72
C GLY A 388 -11.37 -4.92 -1.13
N VAL A 389 -10.34 -4.12 -0.86
CA VAL A 389 -9.11 -4.58 -0.20
C VAL A 389 -8.99 -3.90 1.16
N PHE A 390 -8.86 -4.69 2.22
CA PHE A 390 -8.74 -4.24 3.59
C PHE A 390 -7.29 -4.37 4.06
N LEU A 391 -6.76 -3.28 4.61
CA LEU A 391 -5.41 -3.16 5.16
C LEU A 391 -5.56 -2.95 6.67
N ILE A 392 -5.17 -3.94 7.45
CA ILE A 392 -5.52 -4.07 8.87
C ILE A 392 -4.24 -4.07 9.68
N GLY A 393 -4.15 -3.14 10.63
CA GLY A 393 -3.04 -3.10 11.58
C GLY A 393 -1.82 -2.32 11.15
N CYS A 394 -1.81 -1.74 9.95
CA CYS A 394 -0.70 -0.91 9.47
C CYS A 394 -0.50 0.31 10.38
N GLU A 395 0.75 0.56 10.77
CA GLU A 395 1.14 1.67 11.63
C GLU A 395 1.41 2.96 10.83
N ARG A 396 1.06 4.11 11.42
CA ARG A 396 1.48 5.42 10.91
C ARG A 396 2.83 5.80 11.50
N PHE A 397 3.78 6.14 10.63
CA PHE A 397 5.16 6.50 11.02
C PHE A 397 5.46 7.99 10.86
N SER A 398 4.70 8.69 10.03
CA SER A 398 4.99 10.08 9.65
C SER A 398 3.80 11.02 9.84
N SER A 399 4.09 12.18 10.40
CA SER A 399 3.25 13.37 10.31
C SER A 399 3.59 14.11 9.01
N TYR A 400 2.62 14.84 8.48
CA TYR A 400 2.80 15.56 7.22
C TYR A 400 2.04 16.88 7.24
N GLN A 401 2.34 17.73 6.26
CA GLN A 401 1.56 18.92 5.95
C GLN A 401 1.40 19.07 4.44
N GLY A 402 0.49 19.96 4.02
CA GLY A 402 0.20 20.19 2.62
C GLY A 402 -0.51 19.00 1.94
N TYR A 403 -0.71 19.10 0.64
CA TYR A 403 -1.44 18.12 -0.16
C TYR A 403 -1.02 18.23 -1.63
N SER A 404 -1.01 17.13 -2.38
CA SER A 404 -0.55 17.15 -3.77
C SER A 404 0.87 17.73 -3.86
N ARG A 405 1.09 18.73 -4.70
CA ARG A 405 2.41 19.33 -4.93
C ARG A 405 2.99 20.07 -3.73
N THR A 406 2.19 20.37 -2.70
CA THR A 406 2.67 21.01 -1.45
C THR A 406 2.88 20.00 -0.32
N PHE A 407 2.69 18.71 -0.58
CA PHE A 407 2.93 17.66 0.41
C PHE A 407 4.37 17.69 0.92
N GLN A 408 4.52 17.67 2.24
CA GLN A 408 5.81 17.66 2.92
C GLN A 408 5.77 16.70 4.11
N PHE A 409 6.84 15.92 4.24
CA PHE A 409 7.12 15.20 5.48
C PHE A 409 7.36 16.25 6.58
N LYS A 410 6.68 16.11 7.71
CA LYS A 410 6.81 17.05 8.83
C LYS A 410 7.75 16.50 9.88
N GLU A 411 7.38 15.38 10.48
CA GLU A 411 8.09 14.80 11.61
C GLU A 411 7.64 13.36 11.88
N ASN A 412 8.30 12.75 12.86
CA ASN A 412 7.95 11.45 13.38
C ASN A 412 6.53 11.40 13.95
N TYR A 413 5.75 10.37 13.61
CA TYR A 413 4.48 10.07 14.26
C TYR A 413 4.63 8.86 15.19
N ILE A 414 4.29 9.03 16.46
CA ILE A 414 4.18 7.95 17.44
C ILE A 414 2.73 7.50 17.46
N ASP A 415 2.44 6.40 16.77
CA ASP A 415 1.09 5.86 16.69
C ASP A 415 0.65 5.27 18.03
N GLN A 416 -0.25 5.97 18.74
CA GLN A 416 -0.80 5.54 20.02
C GLN A 416 -2.02 4.62 19.88
N THR A 417 -2.40 4.24 18.66
CA THR A 417 -3.54 3.35 18.44
C THR A 417 -3.31 2.02 19.18
N PRO A 418 -4.29 1.53 19.97
CA PRO A 418 -4.15 0.25 20.66
C PRO A 418 -3.98 -0.92 19.69
N LYS A 419 -3.49 -2.05 20.19
CA LYS A 419 -3.38 -3.29 19.42
C LYS A 419 -4.48 -4.28 19.82
N ASP A 420 -4.91 -5.11 18.88
CA ASP A 420 -5.74 -6.27 19.18
C ASP A 420 -4.93 -7.44 19.76
N SER A 421 -5.61 -8.55 20.07
CA SER A 421 -4.98 -9.76 20.63
C SER A 421 -3.91 -10.40 19.73
N TRP A 422 -3.91 -10.08 18.43
CA TRP A 422 -2.94 -10.55 17.45
C TRP A 422 -1.75 -9.59 17.29
N GLY A 423 -1.78 -8.43 17.94
CA GLY A 423 -0.74 -7.41 17.81
C GLY A 423 -0.92 -6.49 16.62
N ARG A 424 -2.09 -6.48 16.00
CA ARG A 424 -2.45 -5.55 14.91
C ARG A 424 -2.95 -4.25 15.52
N LYS A 425 -2.50 -3.10 15.02
CA LYS A 425 -3.11 -1.80 15.41
C LYS A 425 -4.61 -1.84 15.13
N LEU A 426 -5.44 -1.27 16.00
CA LEU A 426 -6.87 -1.07 15.79
C LEU A 426 -7.14 0.06 14.77
N CYS A 427 -6.52 -0.08 13.61
CA CYS A 427 -6.60 0.79 12.45
C CYS A 427 -6.92 -0.09 11.24
N HIS A 428 -8.11 0.11 10.69
CA HIS A 428 -8.59 -0.63 9.53
C HIS A 428 -8.82 0.35 8.39
N VAL A 429 -8.12 0.13 7.28
CA VAL A 429 -8.27 0.90 6.06
C VAL A 429 -8.94 0.02 5.00
N VAL A 430 -9.88 0.58 4.24
CA VAL A 430 -10.44 -0.08 3.06
C VAL A 430 -10.14 0.73 1.81
N ALA A 431 -9.45 0.10 0.86
CA ALA A 431 -9.23 0.64 -0.48
C ALA A 431 -10.46 0.37 -1.34
N MET A 432 -11.12 1.46 -1.75
CA MET A 432 -12.30 1.41 -2.61
C MET A 432 -12.17 2.40 -3.76
N ASP A 433 -12.15 1.90 -4.98
CA ASP A 433 -11.93 2.72 -6.16
C ASP A 433 -13.23 3.31 -6.71
N ALA A 434 -13.25 4.62 -6.98
CA ALA A 434 -14.35 5.28 -7.68
C ALA A 434 -14.17 5.21 -9.20
N ILE A 435 -15.25 5.40 -9.96
CA ILE A 435 -15.15 5.63 -11.41
C ILE A 435 -14.50 7.01 -11.64
N ALA A 436 -13.49 7.05 -12.51
CA ALA A 436 -12.95 8.30 -13.05
C ALA A 436 -13.84 8.80 -14.20
N PHE A 437 -14.53 9.92 -14.00
CA PHE A 437 -15.49 10.46 -14.96
C PHE A 437 -14.87 11.53 -15.88
N HIS A 438 -14.50 11.16 -17.11
CA HIS A 438 -14.09 12.13 -18.13
C HIS A 438 -15.23 13.09 -18.49
N ASN A 439 -16.43 12.54 -18.73
CA ASN A 439 -17.66 13.33 -18.83
C ASN A 439 -18.45 13.23 -17.53
N ARG A 440 -18.45 14.32 -16.76
CA ARG A 440 -19.09 14.42 -15.44
C ARG A 440 -20.57 14.03 -15.46
N SER A 441 -21.31 14.28 -16.53
CA SER A 441 -22.75 13.96 -16.61
C SER A 441 -23.03 12.44 -16.59
N THR A 442 -22.08 11.61 -17.01
CA THR A 442 -22.27 10.15 -17.09
C THR A 442 -22.40 9.49 -15.72
N GLN A 443 -22.02 10.17 -14.64
CA GLN A 443 -22.16 9.67 -13.27
C GLN A 443 -23.62 9.47 -12.86
N TYR A 444 -24.57 10.17 -13.50
CA TYR A 444 -26.00 10.07 -13.22
C TYR A 444 -26.68 8.92 -13.98
N THR A 445 -25.95 8.17 -14.82
CA THR A 445 -26.51 6.98 -15.48
C THR A 445 -26.77 5.88 -14.47
N ILE A 446 -27.88 5.15 -14.60
CA ILE A 446 -28.23 4.04 -13.69
C ILE A 446 -27.07 3.03 -13.54
N LYS A 447 -26.37 2.72 -14.64
CA LYS A 447 -25.20 1.83 -14.63
C LYS A 447 -24.11 2.32 -13.67
N ASN A 448 -23.69 3.57 -13.80
CA ASN A 448 -22.61 4.13 -12.99
C ASN A 448 -23.04 4.35 -11.54
N MET A 449 -24.27 4.80 -11.30
CA MET A 449 -24.80 4.91 -9.94
C MET A 449 -24.85 3.55 -9.24
N LYS A 450 -25.34 2.50 -9.92
CA LYS A 450 -25.35 1.12 -9.39
C LYS A 450 -23.94 0.62 -9.07
N ARG A 451 -22.98 0.83 -9.98
CA ARG A 451 -21.58 0.44 -9.77
C ARG A 451 -21.03 1.06 -8.49
N GLU A 452 -21.22 2.36 -8.29
CA GLU A 452 -20.68 3.07 -7.12
C GLU A 452 -21.38 2.67 -5.82
N LEU A 453 -22.69 2.37 -5.87
CA LEU A 453 -23.42 1.78 -4.75
C LEU A 453 -22.89 0.38 -4.40
N ILE A 454 -22.68 -0.49 -5.40
CA ILE A 454 -22.13 -1.84 -5.20
C ILE A 454 -20.76 -1.77 -4.55
N LYS A 455 -19.88 -0.90 -5.05
CA LYS A 455 -18.53 -0.69 -4.50
C LYS A 455 -18.59 -0.23 -3.04
N ALA A 456 -19.33 0.83 -2.76
CA ALA A 456 -19.48 1.36 -1.41
C ALA A 456 -20.08 0.32 -0.45
N TYR A 457 -21.12 -0.39 -0.90
CA TYR A 457 -21.75 -1.44 -0.12
C TYR A 457 -20.82 -2.60 0.16
N THR A 458 -20.07 -3.08 -0.84
CA THR A 458 -19.06 -4.13 -0.67
C THR A 458 -18.04 -3.76 0.41
N CYS A 459 -17.57 -2.52 0.42
CA CYS A 459 -16.52 -2.06 1.32
C CYS A 459 -17.04 -1.72 2.73
N PHE A 460 -18.29 -1.27 2.86
CA PHE A 460 -18.90 -0.96 4.17
C PHE A 460 -19.58 -2.16 4.81
N ARG A 461 -19.89 -3.18 4.01
CA ARG A 461 -20.21 -4.54 4.44
C ARG A 461 -18.94 -5.21 4.97
N VAL A 462 -18.59 -4.94 6.22
CA VAL A 462 -17.42 -5.58 6.80
C VAL A 462 -17.80 -6.99 7.29
N PRO A 463 -17.22 -8.08 6.74
CA PRO A 463 -17.46 -9.40 7.28
C PRO A 463 -17.00 -9.44 8.74
N ALA A 464 -17.76 -10.08 9.62
CA ALA A 464 -17.46 -10.19 11.06
C ALA A 464 -16.05 -10.74 11.37
N ALA A 465 -15.44 -11.42 10.40
CA ALA A 465 -14.07 -11.96 10.47
C ALA A 465 -12.95 -10.91 10.27
N VAL A 466 -13.28 -9.65 9.92
CA VAL A 466 -12.31 -8.58 9.59
C VAL A 466 -12.30 -7.53 10.68
N THR A 467 -13.49 -7.04 11.03
CA THR A 467 -13.74 -6.04 12.07
C THR A 467 -15.08 -6.45 12.70
N ASP A 468 -15.31 -6.14 13.98
CA ASP A 468 -16.67 -6.29 14.52
C ASP A 468 -17.63 -5.47 13.64
N GLN A 469 -18.82 -6.01 13.40
CA GLN A 469 -19.81 -5.53 12.42
C GLN A 469 -20.36 -4.13 12.75
N LYS A 470 -19.80 -3.45 13.75
CA LYS A 470 -20.40 -2.30 14.38
C LYS A 470 -19.66 -0.99 14.15
N SER A 471 -18.40 -0.97 13.72
CA SER A 471 -17.64 0.29 13.62
C SER A 471 -18.21 1.26 12.59
N GLY A 472 -18.21 2.56 12.90
CA GLY A 472 -18.52 3.59 11.91
C GLY A 472 -17.47 3.68 10.80
N VAL A 473 -17.80 4.45 9.76
CA VAL A 473 -16.95 4.67 8.58
C VAL A 473 -16.43 6.10 8.58
N ALA A 474 -15.11 6.28 8.59
CA ALA A 474 -14.44 7.56 8.40
C ALA A 474 -14.16 7.76 6.91
N THR A 475 -14.87 8.71 6.28
CA THR A 475 -14.79 8.96 4.84
C THR A 475 -14.97 10.45 4.53
N GLY A 476 -14.62 10.87 3.30
CA GLY A 476 -14.89 12.21 2.78
C GLY A 476 -15.31 12.22 1.31
N ASN A 477 -14.74 13.11 0.51
CA ASN A 477 -15.09 13.38 -0.89
C ASN A 477 -14.54 12.32 -1.90
N TRP A 478 -14.88 11.05 -1.67
CA TRP A 478 -14.44 9.90 -2.48
C TRP A 478 -14.75 10.06 -3.97
N GLY A 479 -13.70 10.02 -4.79
CA GLY A 479 -13.81 10.12 -6.25
C GLY A 479 -14.21 11.51 -6.76
N CYS A 480 -14.17 12.56 -5.94
CA CYS A 480 -14.62 13.90 -6.33
C CYS A 480 -13.51 14.86 -6.76
N GLY A 481 -12.25 14.53 -6.46
CA GLY A 481 -11.06 15.30 -6.88
C GLY A 481 -10.64 14.91 -8.30
N ALA A 482 -9.50 14.23 -8.41
CA ALA A 482 -8.94 13.77 -9.69
C ALA A 482 -9.93 12.96 -10.55
N PHE A 483 -10.92 12.29 -9.95
CA PHE A 483 -11.90 11.44 -10.64
C PHE A 483 -13.20 12.17 -11.03
N ASN A 484 -13.30 13.48 -10.78
CA ASN A 484 -14.36 14.37 -11.28
C ASN A 484 -15.81 14.03 -10.83
N GLY A 485 -15.98 13.25 -9.76
CA GLY A 485 -17.28 12.96 -9.17
C GLY A 485 -17.97 14.20 -8.57
N ASN A 486 -19.30 14.17 -8.46
CA ASN A 486 -20.07 15.18 -7.75
C ASN A 486 -20.12 14.87 -6.24
N LYS A 487 -19.68 15.83 -5.41
CA LYS A 487 -19.60 15.68 -3.94
C LYS A 487 -20.96 15.36 -3.30
N GLN A 488 -22.02 16.06 -3.72
CA GLN A 488 -23.37 15.86 -3.15
C GLN A 488 -23.92 14.48 -3.50
N LEU A 489 -23.75 14.06 -4.75
CA LEU A 489 -24.19 12.74 -5.23
C LEU A 489 -23.45 11.61 -4.49
N LYS A 490 -22.12 11.70 -4.41
CA LYS A 490 -21.27 10.75 -3.68
C LYS A 490 -21.62 10.70 -2.20
N GLY A 491 -21.90 11.84 -1.57
CA GLY A 491 -22.36 11.91 -0.19
C GLY A 491 -23.68 11.15 0.02
N LYS A 492 -24.66 11.35 -0.88
CA LYS A 492 -25.96 10.67 -0.82
C LYS A 492 -25.87 9.15 -0.96
N TRP A 493 -24.92 8.61 -1.72
CA TRP A 493 -24.79 7.16 -1.92
C TRP A 493 -24.21 6.41 -0.73
N LYS A 494 -23.36 7.07 0.05
CA LYS A 494 -22.66 6.41 1.15
C LYS A 494 -23.58 6.16 2.35
N VAL A 495 -24.48 7.09 2.64
CA VAL A 495 -25.35 7.05 3.83
C VAL A 495 -26.27 5.81 3.85
N PRO A 496 -26.96 5.43 2.77
CA PRO A 496 -27.75 4.20 2.74
C PRO A 496 -26.87 2.94 2.87
N CYS A 497 -25.70 2.92 2.21
CA CYS A 497 -24.79 1.77 2.25
C CYS A 497 -24.22 1.50 3.65
N MET A 498 -24.13 2.52 4.51
CA MET A 498 -23.68 2.37 5.90
C MET A 498 -24.75 1.77 6.85
N ARG A 499 -26.05 1.74 6.49
CA ARG A 499 -27.13 1.21 7.36
C ARG A 499 -27.90 0.01 6.81
N LEU A 500 -27.72 -0.38 5.56
CA LEU A 500 -28.23 -1.66 5.01
C LEU A 500 -27.59 -2.91 5.66
N TRP A 501 -27.07 -2.74 6.87
CA TRP A 501 -26.11 -3.55 7.60
C TRP A 501 -26.49 -3.63 9.09
N THR A 502 -27.78 -3.79 9.36
CA THR A 502 -28.27 -4.33 10.64
C THR A 502 -29.48 -5.23 10.39
N SER A 503 -29.25 -6.50 10.06
CA SER A 503 -30.08 -7.66 10.47
C SER A 503 -29.38 -8.96 10.10
#